data_AF-A0A392W416-F1
#
_entry.id   AF-A0A392W416-F1
#
_cell.length_a   1.000
_cell.length_b   1.000
_cell.length_c   1.000
_cell.angle_alpha   90.00
_cell.angle_beta   90.00
_cell.angle_gamma   90.00
#
_symmetry.space_group_name_H-M   'P 1'
#
loop_
_entity.id
_entity.type
_entity.pdbx_description
1 polymer ?
#
loop_
_entity_poly.entity_id
_entity_poly.type
_entity_poly.pdbx_seq_one_letter_code
_entity_poly.pdbx_strand_id
1 'polypeptide(L)' 'VASVEKGKADKEVGNEEDEIINSQPLAQALWNARVPENFKTPHLPVFYGKSDPSEHLMAVGTQTAIIG' A
#
# COMPACT_ATOMS: atom_id res chain seq x y z
N VAL A 1 30.24 -15.11 -28.59
CA VAL A 1 30.45 -13.80 -29.25
C VAL A 1 29.09 -13.33 -29.76
N ALA A 2 28.57 -12.14 -29.53
CA ALA A 2 29.09 -10.92 -28.92
C ALA A 2 27.97 -10.22 -28.12
N SER A 3 28.37 -9.53 -27.05
CA SER A 3 27.58 -8.57 -26.29
C SER A 3 27.14 -7.39 -27.17
N VAL A 4 25.96 -6.82 -26.91
CA VAL A 4 25.79 -5.37 -27.09
C VAL A 4 24.91 -4.79 -25.98
N GLU A 5 25.57 -3.93 -25.23
CA GLU A 5 25.08 -2.99 -24.24
C GLU A 5 24.29 -1.86 -24.93
N LYS A 6 23.20 -1.37 -24.32
CA LYS A 6 22.81 0.03 -24.48
C LYS A 6 21.94 0.49 -23.32
N GLY A 7 22.58 1.18 -22.37
CA GLY A 7 21.89 1.86 -21.29
C GLY A 7 21.07 3.07 -21.74
N LYS A 8 20.23 3.54 -20.82
CA LYS A 8 19.96 4.96 -20.57
C LYS A 8 19.22 5.08 -19.24
N ALA A 9 20.02 5.24 -18.19
CA ALA A 9 19.65 6.15 -17.12
C ALA A 9 19.91 7.56 -17.67
N ASP A 10 18.86 8.34 -17.91
CA ASP A 10 18.78 9.77 -17.58
C ASP A 10 17.36 10.28 -17.85
N LYS A 11 16.67 10.61 -16.75
CA LYS A 11 15.95 11.87 -16.55
C LYS A 11 14.69 12.15 -17.36
N GLU A 12 13.58 12.06 -16.63
CA GLU A 12 12.58 13.13 -16.66
C GLU A 12 11.89 13.21 -15.29
N VAL A 13 12.36 14.15 -14.45
CA VAL A 13 11.49 14.79 -13.47
C VAL A 13 10.55 15.63 -14.34
N GLY A 14 9.42 15.06 -14.69
CA GLY A 14 8.45 15.70 -15.57
C GLY A 14 7.09 15.15 -15.25
N ASN A 15 6.31 15.98 -14.56
CA ASN A 15 4.88 15.92 -14.44
C ASN A 15 4.32 14.54 -14.07
N GLU A 16 4.29 14.25 -12.77
CA GLU A 16 3.44 13.21 -12.16
C GLU A 16 1.94 13.59 -12.25
N GLU A 17 1.50 14.23 -13.34
CA GLU A 17 0.08 14.26 -13.66
C GLU A 17 -0.36 12.80 -13.70
N ASP A 18 -1.18 12.42 -12.73
CA ASP A 18 -1.49 11.04 -12.39
C ASP A 18 -1.86 10.24 -13.64
N GLU A 19 -0.87 9.56 -14.25
CA GLU A 19 -1.16 8.57 -15.27
C GLU A 19 -2.00 7.54 -14.52
N ILE A 20 -3.31 7.52 -14.79
CA ILE A 20 -4.23 6.57 -14.17
C ILE A 20 -3.78 5.20 -14.65
N ILE A 21 -2.85 4.61 -13.90
CA ILE A 21 -2.38 3.26 -14.15
C ILE A 21 -3.63 2.40 -13.94
N ASN A 22 -4.13 1.83 -15.04
CA ASN A 22 -5.22 0.87 -15.00
C ASN A 22 -4.76 -0.31 -14.15
N SER A 23 -5.12 -0.27 -12.88
CA SER A 23 -4.68 -1.23 -11.89
C SER A 23 -5.24 -2.60 -12.27
N GLN A 24 -4.37 -3.62 -12.29
CA GLN A 24 -4.83 -4.98 -12.50
C GLN A 24 -5.73 -5.39 -11.34
N PRO A 25 -6.86 -6.09 -11.59
CA PRO A 25 -7.72 -6.55 -10.52
C PRO A 25 -6.99 -7.56 -9.64
N LEU A 26 -7.26 -7.52 -8.34
CA LEU A 26 -6.74 -8.53 -7.42
C LEU A 26 -7.28 -9.91 -7.79
N ALA A 27 -6.39 -10.91 -7.87
CA ALA A 27 -6.75 -12.25 -8.28
C ALA A 27 -7.83 -12.87 -7.37
N GLN A 28 -8.85 -13.52 -7.96
CA GLN A 28 -9.94 -14.15 -7.22
C GLN A 28 -9.47 -15.19 -6.19
N ALA A 29 -8.37 -15.90 -6.48
CA ALA A 29 -7.77 -16.84 -5.56
C ALA A 29 -7.28 -16.18 -4.26
N LEU A 30 -6.84 -14.91 -4.32
CA LEU A 30 -6.42 -14.15 -3.15
C LEU A 30 -7.63 -13.70 -2.32
N TRP A 31 -8.72 -13.27 -2.96
CA TRP A 31 -9.98 -12.98 -2.28
C TRP A 31 -10.57 -14.20 -1.57
N ASN A 32 -10.44 -15.38 -2.19
CA ASN A 32 -10.96 -16.63 -1.65
C ASN A 32 -9.99 -17.34 -0.70
N ALA A 33 -8.78 -16.79 -0.50
CA ALA A 33 -7.80 -17.40 0.39
C ALA A 33 -8.33 -17.41 1.82
N ARG A 34 -8.21 -18.56 2.50
CA ARG A 34 -8.60 -18.68 3.89
C ARG A 34 -7.62 -17.91 4.78
N VAL A 35 -8.15 -17.11 5.71
CA VAL A 35 -7.36 -16.48 6.77
C VAL A 35 -6.84 -17.57 7.73
N PRO A 36 -5.55 -17.58 8.09
CA PRO A 36 -5.01 -18.54 9.07
C PRO A 36 -5.79 -18.52 10.39
N GLU A 37 -5.99 -19.68 11.01
CA GLU A 37 -6.78 -19.80 12.26
C GLU A 37 -6.17 -19.02 13.43
N ASN A 38 -4.85 -18.83 13.42
CA ASN A 38 -4.12 -18.08 14.42
C ASN A 38 -4.01 -16.57 14.12
N PHE A 39 -4.66 -16.09 13.06
CA PHE A 39 -4.68 -14.67 12.73
C PHE A 39 -5.41 -13.90 13.84
N LYS A 40 -4.68 -13.00 14.50
CA LYS A 40 -5.26 -12.08 15.47
C LYS A 40 -5.51 -10.76 14.77
N THR A 41 -6.79 -10.39 14.64
CA THR A 41 -7.14 -9.08 14.12
C THR A 41 -6.49 -8.00 14.99
N PRO A 42 -5.71 -7.09 14.40
CA PRO A 42 -5.14 -6.00 15.16
C PRO A 42 -6.25 -5.14 15.75
N HIS A 43 -6.08 -4.74 17.00
CA HIS A 43 -6.96 -3.74 17.59
C HIS A 43 -6.57 -2.39 16.98
N LEU A 44 -7.45 -1.78 16.21
CA LEU A 44 -7.26 -0.43 15.66
C LEU A 44 -8.04 0.60 16.49
N PRO A 45 -7.62 1.88 16.53
CA PRO A 45 -8.39 2.92 17.19
C PRO A 45 -9.76 3.07 16.53
N VAL A 46 -10.78 3.36 17.33
CA VAL A 46 -12.15 3.60 16.83
C VAL A 46 -12.42 5.10 16.81
N PHE A 47 -12.97 5.60 15.70
CA PHE A 47 -13.35 7.00 15.58
C PHE A 47 -14.78 7.24 16.08
N TYR A 48 -14.92 7.94 17.21
CA TYR A 48 -16.22 8.32 17.77
C TYR A 48 -16.63 9.76 17.44
N GLY A 49 -15.88 10.46 16.58
CA GLY A 49 -16.12 11.87 16.25
C GLY A 49 -15.81 12.86 17.37
N LYS A 50 -15.11 12.42 18.43
CA LYS A 50 -14.75 13.24 19.61
C LYS A 50 -13.30 13.71 19.59
N SER A 51 -12.42 12.99 18.89
CA SER A 51 -11.02 13.34 18.71
C SER A 51 -10.83 14.14 17.41
N ASP A 52 -9.72 14.85 17.31
CA ASP A 52 -9.31 15.45 16.04
C ASP A 52 -9.14 14.34 14.96
N PRO A 53 -9.64 14.53 13.73
CA PRO A 53 -9.49 13.53 12.67
C PRO A 53 -8.03 13.24 12.30
N SER A 54 -7.14 14.24 12.34
CA SER A 54 -5.72 14.05 12.04
C SER A 54 -5.03 13.22 13.13
N GLU A 55 -5.33 13.52 14.40
CA GLU A 55 -4.85 12.71 15.53
C GLU A 55 -5.32 11.25 15.43
N HIS A 56 -6.58 11.02 15.03
CA HIS A 56 -7.09 9.67 14.80
C HIS A 56 -6.33 8.95 13.68
N LEU A 57 -6.07 9.62 12.55
CA LEU A 57 -5.29 9.05 11.45
C LEU A 57 -3.87 8.71 11.88
N MET A 58 -3.23 9.54 12.69
CA MET A 58 -1.90 9.26 13.26
C MET A 58 -1.94 8.02 14.17
N ALA A 59 -2.95 7.90 15.02
CA ALA A 59 -3.12 6.75 15.91
C ALA A 59 -3.33 5.45 15.11
N VAL A 60 -4.17 5.50 14.06
CA VAL A 60 -4.38 4.37 13.14
C VAL A 60 -3.07 4.02 12.44
N GLY A 61 -2.37 5.00 11.87
CA GLY A 61 -1.11 4.81 11.15
C GLY A 61 0.00 4.22 12.01
N THR A 62 0.09 4.65 13.27
CA THR A 62 1.07 4.11 14.22
C THR A 62 0.79 2.64 14.54
N GLN A 63 -0.48 2.27 14.73
CA GLN A 63 -0.86 0.88 15.01
C GLN A 63 -0.70 -0.03 13.79
N THR A 64 -0.96 0.47 12.58
CA THR A 64 -0.77 -0.32 11.34
C THR A 64 0.70 -0.45 10.95
N ALA A 65 1.57 0.53 11.25
CA ALA A 65 3.01 0.46 10.96
C ALA A 65 3.74 -0.67 11.72
N ILE A 66 3.19 -1.12 12.86
CA ILE A 66 3.73 -2.26 13.64
C ILE A 66 3.36 -3.60 12.97
N ILE A 67 2.37 -3.60 12.07
CA ILE A 67 1.86 -4.75 11.35
C ILE A 67 2.55 -4.76 9.98
N GLY A 68 3.85 -5.04 9.98
CA GLY A 68 4.72 -5.11 8.80
C GLY A 68 5.64 -6.31 8.88
#